data_AF-A0A947Z9S7-F1
#
_entry.id   AF-A0A947Z9S7-F1
#
_cell.length_a   1.000
_cell.length_b   1.000
_cell.length_c   1.000
_cell.angle_alpha   90.00
_cell.angle_beta   90.00
_cell.angle_gamma   90.00
#
_symmetry.space_group_name_H-M   'P 1'
#
loop_
_entity.id
_entity.type
_entity.pdbx_description
1 polymer ?
#
loop_
_entity_poly.entity_id
_entity_poly.type
_entity_poly.pdbx_seq_one_letter_code
_entity_poly.pdbx_strand_id
1 'polypeptide(L)'
;MVLLSSCGDWEGDGHYPRTVDDLCPGDAPPATLNQGVCAGAIQICTQNGDGSWSWADPSFSDIPGYETNELSCDGLDNNCDGSTDEPFPTLGASCGTDVGTCVSGTNICNGTQDGVECSGSVGPVPEVCDGLDNDCDGVNDNGIATLNWYPDVDGDTYGDMTAAPVANCANPGGMVNDNTDCNDAAAAINPAATEICDG
;
A
#
# COMPACT_ATOMS: atom_id res chain seq x y z
N MET A 1 -34.36 8.82 22.08
CA MET A 1 -35.26 9.95 22.41
C MET A 1 -34.51 10.83 23.40
N VAL A 2 -33.66 11.72 22.89
CA VAL A 2 -32.83 12.62 23.70
C VAL A 2 -33.72 13.81 24.06
N LEU A 3 -34.02 13.97 25.34
CA LEU A 3 -34.80 15.08 25.85
C LEU A 3 -33.93 16.34 25.79
N LEU A 4 -34.08 17.09 24.70
CA LEU A 4 -33.83 18.53 24.68
C LEU A 4 -34.82 19.16 25.66
N SER A 5 -34.35 19.62 26.81
CA SER A 5 -35.11 20.54 27.66
C SER A 5 -34.44 21.91 27.59
N SER A 6 -34.93 22.70 26.63
CA SER A 6 -34.71 24.13 26.50
C SER A 6 -35.13 24.91 27.74
N CYS A 7 -34.35 25.95 28.05
CA CYS A 7 -34.63 27.19 28.78
C CYS A 7 -35.93 27.31 29.60
N GLY A 8 -35.76 27.67 30.87
CA GLY A 8 -36.78 28.35 31.67
C GLY A 8 -36.14 29.31 32.68
N ASP A 9 -36.12 30.60 32.35
CA ASP A 9 -35.90 31.70 33.31
C ASP A 9 -36.99 31.70 34.38
N TRP A 10 -36.70 31.35 35.64
CA TRP A 10 -37.57 31.68 36.79
C TRP A 10 -36.75 31.89 38.07
N GLU A 11 -36.61 33.15 38.49
CA GLU A 11 -36.11 33.51 39.82
C GLU A 11 -37.21 33.34 40.89
N GLY A 12 -36.82 32.83 42.06
CA GLY A 12 -37.55 33.02 43.32
C GLY A 12 -38.25 31.78 43.87
N ASP A 13 -37.55 31.08 44.79
CA ASP A 13 -38.07 30.49 46.04
C ASP A 13 -37.28 29.23 46.45
N GLY A 14 -36.12 29.44 47.07
CA GLY A 14 -35.77 28.86 48.37
C GLY A 14 -35.49 27.36 48.53
N HIS A 15 -35.93 26.44 47.66
CA HIS A 15 -35.55 25.03 47.67
C HIS A 15 -35.86 24.38 46.31
N TYR A 16 -35.00 24.62 45.32
CA TYR A 16 -35.00 23.86 44.07
C TYR A 16 -34.19 22.56 44.27
N PRO A 17 -34.60 21.40 43.72
CA PRO A 17 -33.65 20.30 43.56
C PRO A 17 -32.49 20.84 42.74
N ARG A 18 -31.25 20.78 43.25
CA ARG A 18 -30.06 21.29 42.54
C ARG A 18 -30.12 20.82 41.10
N THR A 19 -30.18 21.76 40.15
CA THR A 19 -30.09 21.40 38.73
C THR A 19 -28.69 20.87 38.48
N VAL A 20 -28.50 20.12 37.39
CA VAL A 20 -27.16 19.64 37.00
C VAL A 20 -26.17 20.80 36.81
N ASP A 21 -26.67 21.97 36.42
CA ASP A 21 -25.89 23.20 36.22
C ASP A 21 -25.36 23.82 37.54
N ASP A 22 -26.06 23.58 38.67
CA ASP A 22 -25.58 23.99 40.00
C ASP A 22 -24.49 23.05 40.54
N LEU A 23 -24.37 21.85 39.98
CA LEU A 23 -23.43 20.81 40.41
C LEU A 23 -22.13 20.85 39.61
N CYS A 24 -22.24 21.12 38.31
CA CYS A 24 -21.10 21.40 37.43
C CYS A 24 -21.27 22.79 36.79
N PRO A 25 -20.55 23.82 37.27
CA PRO A 25 -20.72 25.17 36.74
C PRO A 25 -20.28 25.28 35.28
N GLY A 26 -21.10 25.96 34.47
CA GLY A 26 -20.80 26.31 33.08
C GLY A 26 -21.41 25.35 32.05
N ASP A 27 -21.19 25.67 30.77
CA ASP A 27 -21.64 24.80 29.67
C ASP A 27 -20.82 23.50 29.63
N ALA A 28 -21.47 22.40 29.23
CA ALA A 28 -20.81 21.11 29.07
C ALA A 28 -19.66 21.22 28.05
N PRO A 29 -18.41 20.87 28.44
CA PRO A 29 -17.30 20.83 27.51
C PRO A 29 -17.45 19.66 26.53
N PRO A 30 -16.75 19.69 25.37
CA PRO A 30 -16.63 18.53 24.49
C PRO A 30 -16.03 17.33 25.23
N ALA A 31 -16.44 16.12 24.85
CA ALA A 31 -15.84 14.89 25.36
C ALA A 31 -14.32 14.89 25.12
N THR A 32 -13.57 14.27 26.02
CA THR A 32 -12.13 14.07 25.83
C THR A 32 -11.86 13.10 24.69
N LEU A 33 -12.75 12.12 24.51
CA LEU A 33 -12.79 11.20 23.38
C LEU A 33 -13.83 11.74 22.38
N ASN A 34 -13.34 12.36 21.31
CA ASN A 34 -14.15 13.15 20.37
C ASN A 34 -13.66 12.97 18.93
N GLN A 35 -13.27 11.75 18.59
CA GLN A 35 -12.83 11.31 17.26
C GLN A 35 -13.78 10.22 16.74
N GLY A 36 -13.72 9.90 15.44
CA GLY A 36 -14.53 8.83 14.87
C GLY A 36 -16.03 9.01 15.06
N VAL A 37 -16.72 7.93 15.47
CA VAL A 37 -18.17 7.95 15.75
C VAL A 37 -18.52 8.77 16.99
N CYS A 38 -17.55 8.95 17.88
CA CYS A 38 -17.67 9.69 19.15
C CYS A 38 -17.61 11.21 18.93
N ALA A 39 -17.33 11.65 17.70
CA ALA A 39 -17.27 13.06 17.35
C ALA A 39 -18.61 13.79 17.61
N GLY A 40 -18.52 14.93 18.29
CA GLY A 40 -19.67 15.74 18.71
C GLY A 40 -20.23 15.37 20.09
N ALA A 41 -19.65 14.37 20.77
CA ALA A 41 -20.03 14.07 22.14
C ALA A 41 -19.66 15.22 23.09
N ILE A 42 -20.54 15.48 24.06
CA ILE A 42 -20.33 16.43 25.15
C ILE A 42 -20.24 15.68 26.47
N GLN A 43 -19.44 16.19 27.39
CA GLN A 43 -19.30 15.62 28.73
C GLN A 43 -20.61 15.75 29.51
N ILE A 44 -20.82 14.83 30.45
CA ILE A 44 -21.94 14.83 31.37
C ILE A 44 -21.45 15.15 32.79
N CYS A 45 -22.28 15.86 33.55
CA CYS A 45 -22.00 16.15 34.96
C CYS A 45 -22.24 14.89 35.79
N THR A 46 -21.17 14.35 36.38
CA THR A 46 -21.21 13.09 37.16
C THR A 46 -20.72 13.32 38.58
N GLN A 47 -21.27 12.53 39.53
CA GLN A 47 -20.82 12.57 40.91
C GLN A 47 -19.59 11.68 41.10
N ASN A 48 -18.53 12.25 41.64
CA ASN A 48 -17.32 11.54 42.04
C ASN A 48 -17.56 10.74 43.32
N GLY A 49 -16.69 9.75 43.58
CA GLY A 49 -16.79 8.90 44.78
C GLY A 49 -16.62 9.65 46.12
N ASP A 50 -16.09 10.88 46.09
CA ASP A 50 -15.97 11.77 47.25
C ASP A 50 -17.20 12.67 47.47
N GLY A 51 -18.23 12.53 46.64
CA GLY A 51 -19.46 13.33 46.67
C GLY A 51 -19.37 14.67 45.93
N SER A 52 -18.20 15.03 45.38
CA SER A 52 -18.03 16.17 44.47
C SER A 52 -18.61 15.87 43.09
N TRP A 53 -18.76 16.88 42.25
CA TRP A 53 -19.28 16.75 40.89
C TRP A 53 -18.27 17.30 39.90
N SER A 54 -18.07 16.60 38.78
CA SER A 54 -17.20 17.05 37.70
C SER A 54 -17.69 16.57 36.34
N TRP A 55 -17.22 17.22 35.29
CA TRP A 55 -17.43 16.79 33.92
C TRP A 55 -16.66 15.49 33.65
N ALA A 56 -17.33 14.54 33.00
CA ALA A 56 -16.76 13.29 32.55
C ALA A 56 -17.36 12.91 31.18
N ASP A 57 -16.63 12.11 30.42
CA ASP A 57 -17.13 11.62 29.13
C ASP A 57 -18.40 10.79 29.30
N PRO A 58 -19.36 10.90 28.37
CA PRO A 58 -20.58 10.14 28.41
C PRO A 58 -20.31 8.65 28.14
N SER A 59 -21.31 7.82 28.38
CA SER A 59 -21.28 6.47 27.83
C SER A 59 -21.47 6.55 26.31
N PHE A 60 -20.50 6.03 25.55
CA PHE A 60 -20.54 6.05 24.09
C PHE A 60 -21.35 4.89 23.47
N SER A 61 -21.80 3.92 24.29
CA SER A 61 -22.45 2.70 23.78
C SER A 61 -23.77 2.91 23.04
N ASP A 62 -24.39 4.08 23.19
CA ASP A 62 -25.65 4.44 22.53
C ASP A 62 -25.42 5.20 21.21
N ILE A 63 -24.17 5.47 20.83
CA ILE A 63 -23.82 6.16 19.60
C ILE A 63 -23.99 5.21 18.42
N PRO A 64 -24.68 5.61 17.33
CA PRO A 64 -24.74 4.83 16.10
C PRO A 64 -23.33 4.59 15.54
N GLY A 65 -22.97 3.34 15.31
CA GLY A 65 -21.64 2.96 14.83
C GLY A 65 -20.63 2.65 15.94
N TYR A 66 -21.00 2.81 17.22
CA TYR A 66 -20.13 2.40 18.32
C TYR A 66 -19.88 0.88 18.31
N GLU A 67 -18.62 0.50 18.46
CA GLU A 67 -18.15 -0.86 18.61
C GLU A 67 -17.46 -1.03 19.98
N THR A 68 -17.66 -2.15 20.67
CA THR A 68 -16.95 -2.37 21.95
C THR A 68 -15.45 -2.64 21.78
N ASN A 69 -15.07 -3.17 20.63
CA ASN A 69 -13.69 -3.31 20.18
C ASN A 69 -13.70 -2.84 18.73
N GLU A 70 -12.71 -2.05 18.33
CA GLU A 70 -12.54 -1.70 16.93
C GLU A 70 -12.36 -2.97 16.09
N LEU A 71 -13.16 -3.10 15.03
CA LEU A 71 -13.05 -4.19 14.06
C LEU A 71 -12.97 -3.67 12.62
N SER A 72 -13.27 -2.39 12.41
CA SER A 72 -13.38 -1.80 11.10
C SER A 72 -12.12 -0.99 10.77
N CYS A 73 -11.71 -1.03 9.51
CA CYS A 73 -10.70 -0.14 8.93
C CYS A 73 -11.45 0.88 8.08
N ASP A 74 -12.09 1.85 8.71
CA ASP A 74 -12.89 2.88 8.04
C ASP A 74 -12.38 4.30 8.33
N GLY A 75 -11.26 4.41 9.06
CA GLY A 75 -10.68 5.68 9.46
C GLY A 75 -11.45 6.35 10.59
N LEU A 76 -12.35 5.63 11.26
CA LEU A 76 -13.07 6.09 12.44
C LEU A 76 -12.56 5.35 13.69
N ASP A 77 -12.60 6.07 14.80
CA ASP A 77 -12.53 5.49 16.15
C ASP A 77 -13.96 5.07 16.53
N ASN A 78 -14.27 3.79 16.39
CA ASN A 78 -15.60 3.22 16.65
C ASN A 78 -15.75 2.77 18.10
N ASN A 79 -14.66 2.54 18.84
CA ASN A 79 -14.71 2.16 20.26
C ASN A 79 -14.44 3.30 21.25
N CYS A 80 -14.20 4.50 20.73
CA CYS A 80 -13.97 5.72 21.48
C CYS A 80 -12.78 5.60 22.44
N ASP A 81 -11.70 4.93 22.06
CA ASP A 81 -10.52 4.79 22.92
C ASP A 81 -9.42 5.81 22.61
N GLY A 82 -9.62 6.62 21.58
CA GLY A 82 -8.71 7.66 21.11
C GLY A 82 -7.75 7.19 20.01
N SER A 83 -7.79 5.91 19.64
CA SER A 83 -7.06 5.32 18.54
C SER A 83 -8.00 5.04 17.36
N THR A 84 -7.49 5.20 16.14
CA THR A 84 -8.24 4.91 14.92
C THR A 84 -7.68 3.65 14.28
N ASP A 85 -8.56 2.72 13.88
CA ASP A 85 -8.21 1.47 13.18
C ASP A 85 -7.07 0.68 13.89
N GLU A 86 -7.04 0.68 15.23
CA GLU A 86 -5.99 0.04 16.04
C GLU A 86 -5.72 -1.46 15.79
N PRO A 87 -6.68 -2.29 15.30
CA PRO A 87 -6.40 -3.69 14.97
C PRO A 87 -5.51 -3.84 13.73
N PHE A 88 -5.21 -2.75 13.02
CA PHE A 88 -4.51 -2.74 11.73
C PHE A 88 -3.12 -2.08 11.85
N PRO A 89 -2.13 -2.73 12.49
CA PRO A 89 -0.83 -2.13 12.82
C PRO A 89 0.03 -1.75 11.61
N THR A 90 -0.29 -2.27 10.43
CA THR A 90 0.42 -1.97 9.18
C THR A 90 -0.23 -0.84 8.38
N LEU A 91 -1.38 -0.32 8.81
CA LEU A 91 -2.06 0.81 8.17
C LEU A 91 -1.13 2.03 8.12
N GLY A 92 -0.99 2.63 6.94
CA GLY A 92 -0.08 3.76 6.70
C GLY A 92 1.41 3.39 6.58
N ALA A 93 1.79 2.13 6.84
CA ALA A 93 3.15 1.68 6.60
C ALA A 93 3.43 1.48 5.10
N SER A 94 4.70 1.59 4.71
CA SER A 94 5.15 1.27 3.34
C SER A 94 4.97 -0.23 3.04
N CYS A 95 4.67 -0.54 1.78
CA CYS A 95 4.54 -1.91 1.28
C CYS A 95 5.20 -2.04 -0.11
N GLY A 96 5.54 -3.25 -0.52
CA GLY A 96 6.30 -3.47 -1.77
C GLY A 96 7.79 -3.13 -1.64
N THR A 97 8.45 -2.82 -2.76
CA THR A 97 9.89 -2.54 -2.83
C THR A 97 10.18 -1.48 -3.91
N ASP A 98 11.26 -0.72 -3.74
CA ASP A 98 11.79 0.24 -4.73
C ASP A 98 13.05 -0.30 -5.42
N VAL A 99 13.18 -1.63 -5.50
CA VAL A 99 14.28 -2.32 -6.19
C VAL A 99 13.91 -2.52 -7.65
N GLY A 100 14.86 -2.25 -8.55
CA GLY A 100 14.66 -2.43 -9.99
C GLY A 100 13.56 -1.52 -10.55
N THR A 101 12.61 -2.13 -11.24
CA THR A 101 11.44 -1.46 -11.83
C THR A 101 10.22 -1.44 -10.90
N CYS A 102 10.31 -2.09 -9.73
CA CYS A 102 9.25 -2.05 -8.74
C CYS A 102 9.09 -0.66 -8.12
N VAL A 103 7.89 -0.42 -7.60
CA VAL A 103 7.53 0.80 -6.90
C VAL A 103 6.88 0.41 -5.58
N SER A 104 7.34 1.00 -4.48
CA SER A 104 6.71 0.86 -3.17
C SER A 104 5.39 1.63 -3.10
N GLY A 105 4.46 1.07 -2.34
CA GLY A 105 3.16 1.65 -2.05
C GLY A 105 2.99 1.96 -0.57
N THR A 106 1.76 2.27 -0.19
CA THR A 106 1.34 2.44 1.22
C THR A 106 0.17 1.52 1.51
N ASN A 107 0.16 0.90 2.70
CA ASN A 107 -0.98 0.13 3.16
C ASN A 107 -2.15 1.05 3.49
N ILE A 108 -3.29 0.79 2.89
CA ILE A 108 -4.56 1.49 3.11
C ILE A 108 -5.61 0.47 3.56
N CYS A 109 -6.74 0.95 4.08
CA CYS A 109 -7.89 0.08 4.30
C CYS A 109 -8.38 -0.52 2.98
N ASN A 110 -8.69 -1.81 2.99
CA ASN A 110 -9.20 -2.51 1.82
C ASN A 110 -10.66 -2.11 1.52
N GLY A 111 -11.16 -2.48 0.34
CA GLY A 111 -12.54 -2.19 -0.05
C GLY A 111 -13.63 -2.79 0.86
N THR A 112 -13.29 -3.79 1.69
CA THR A 112 -14.20 -4.43 2.65
C THR A 112 -14.14 -3.82 4.05
N GLN A 113 -13.20 -2.92 4.32
CA GLN A 113 -12.95 -2.27 5.62
C GLN A 113 -12.69 -3.26 6.76
N ASP A 114 -12.19 -4.47 6.46
CA ASP A 114 -11.89 -5.52 7.45
C ASP A 114 -10.40 -5.93 7.43
N GLY A 115 -9.59 -5.15 6.72
CA GLY A 115 -8.18 -5.42 6.49
C GLY A 115 -7.48 -4.27 5.80
N VAL A 116 -6.17 -4.44 5.62
CA VAL A 116 -5.36 -3.51 4.84
C VAL A 116 -4.90 -4.14 3.53
N GLU A 117 -4.77 -3.32 2.51
CA GLU A 117 -4.17 -3.69 1.23
C GLU A 117 -3.12 -2.66 0.79
N CYS A 118 -2.16 -3.10 -0.01
CA CYS A 118 -1.11 -2.23 -0.53
C CYS A 118 -1.63 -1.43 -1.72
N SER A 119 -1.58 -0.11 -1.64
CA SER A 119 -1.99 0.79 -2.73
C SER A 119 -0.80 1.54 -3.31
N GLY A 120 -0.79 1.67 -4.64
CA GLY A 120 0.24 2.38 -5.39
C GLY A 120 1.52 1.60 -5.64
N SER A 121 1.60 0.33 -5.24
CA SER A 121 2.78 -0.49 -5.54
C SER A 121 2.74 -1.07 -6.97
N VAL A 122 3.94 -1.22 -7.55
CA VAL A 122 4.18 -2.05 -8.73
C VAL A 122 5.05 -3.21 -8.25
N GLY A 123 4.49 -4.42 -8.33
CA GLY A 123 5.14 -5.64 -7.85
C GLY A 123 6.04 -6.30 -8.90
N PRO A 124 6.78 -7.34 -8.48
CA PRO A 124 7.71 -8.04 -9.35
C PRO A 124 6.97 -8.82 -10.45
N VAL A 125 7.54 -8.82 -11.64
CA VAL A 125 7.09 -9.62 -12.79
C VAL A 125 8.28 -10.42 -13.34
N PRO A 126 8.05 -11.52 -14.08
CA PRO A 126 9.15 -12.29 -14.64
C PRO A 126 10.08 -11.42 -15.50
N GLU A 127 11.37 -11.66 -15.34
CA GLU A 127 12.43 -11.03 -16.12
C GLU A 127 12.20 -11.13 -17.63
N VAL A 128 12.41 -10.01 -18.31
CA VAL A 128 12.50 -9.92 -19.76
C VAL A 128 13.85 -9.33 -20.12
N CYS A 129 14.43 -9.72 -21.25
CA CYS A 129 15.78 -9.29 -21.62
C CYS A 129 15.77 -7.86 -22.15
N ASP A 130 15.62 -6.89 -21.24
CA ASP A 130 15.56 -5.47 -21.53
C ASP A 130 16.63 -4.66 -20.77
N GLY A 131 17.49 -5.35 -19.99
CA GLY A 131 18.53 -4.72 -19.21
C GLY A 131 18.03 -4.11 -17.91
N LEU A 132 16.77 -4.33 -17.53
CA LEU A 132 16.18 -3.89 -16.28
C LEU A 132 16.02 -5.07 -15.30
N ASP A 133 15.59 -4.74 -14.08
CA ASP A 133 15.28 -5.69 -13.02
C ASP A 133 13.75 -5.65 -12.84
N ASN A 134 13.06 -6.60 -13.46
CA ASN A 134 11.61 -6.70 -13.49
C ASN A 134 11.05 -7.54 -12.33
N ASP A 135 11.83 -8.51 -11.83
CA ASP A 135 11.46 -9.38 -10.71
C ASP A 135 11.89 -8.81 -9.34
N CYS A 136 12.61 -7.70 -9.37
CA CYS A 136 12.98 -6.87 -8.23
C CYS A 136 13.83 -7.61 -7.20
N ASP A 137 14.63 -8.58 -7.65
CA ASP A 137 15.58 -9.32 -6.82
C ASP A 137 16.94 -8.61 -6.67
N GLY A 138 17.15 -7.52 -7.42
CA GLY A 138 18.36 -6.71 -7.42
C GLY A 138 19.39 -7.09 -8.48
N VAL A 139 19.04 -7.98 -9.41
CA VAL A 139 19.89 -8.42 -10.53
C VAL A 139 19.13 -8.28 -11.84
N ASN A 140 19.70 -7.56 -12.80
CA ASN A 140 19.06 -7.37 -14.11
C ASN A 140 19.14 -8.65 -14.96
N ASP A 141 18.07 -8.97 -15.69
CA ASP A 141 17.95 -10.07 -16.66
C ASP A 141 18.35 -11.46 -16.11
N ASN A 142 18.22 -11.71 -14.80
CA ASN A 142 18.49 -13.01 -14.19
C ASN A 142 17.40 -14.04 -14.54
N GLY A 143 17.71 -15.33 -14.44
CA GLY A 143 16.71 -16.38 -14.68
C GLY A 143 16.20 -16.50 -16.13
N ILE A 144 16.64 -15.64 -17.05
CA ILE A 144 16.37 -15.73 -18.48
C ILE A 144 17.35 -16.70 -19.13
N ALA A 145 16.87 -17.50 -20.09
CA ALA A 145 17.72 -18.34 -20.91
C ALA A 145 18.66 -17.48 -21.78
N THR A 146 19.96 -17.74 -21.70
CA THR A 146 20.96 -17.13 -22.59
C THR A 146 21.06 -17.91 -23.90
N LEU A 147 21.19 -17.19 -25.00
CA LEU A 147 21.52 -17.74 -26.31
C LEU A 147 22.98 -17.44 -26.63
N ASN A 148 23.55 -18.25 -27.52
CA ASN A 148 24.86 -18.00 -28.10
C ASN A 148 24.69 -17.18 -29.37
N TRP A 149 25.41 -16.07 -29.45
CA TRP A 149 25.41 -15.16 -30.59
C TRP A 149 26.78 -15.15 -31.27
N TYR A 150 26.78 -15.21 -32.59
CA TYR A 150 27.96 -15.25 -33.44
C TYR A 150 27.96 -14.03 -34.37
N PRO A 151 29.11 -13.36 -34.60
CA PRO A 151 29.20 -12.24 -35.53
C PRO A 151 28.68 -12.61 -36.92
N ASP A 152 27.95 -11.69 -37.56
CA ASP A 152 27.49 -11.77 -38.96
C ASP A 152 28.05 -10.53 -39.67
N VAL A 153 29.27 -10.64 -40.21
CA VAL A 153 30.03 -9.49 -40.72
C VAL A 153 29.60 -9.10 -42.14
N ASP A 154 29.13 -10.06 -42.93
CA ASP A 154 28.71 -9.81 -44.32
C ASP A 154 27.19 -9.68 -44.51
N GLY A 155 26.41 -9.97 -43.48
CA GLY A 155 24.98 -9.69 -43.39
C GLY A 155 24.09 -10.74 -44.07
N ASP A 156 24.54 -11.98 -44.17
CA ASP A 156 23.82 -13.05 -44.86
C ASP A 156 22.97 -13.96 -43.96
N THR A 157 22.90 -13.63 -42.67
CA THR A 157 22.15 -14.29 -41.59
C THR A 157 22.78 -15.56 -41.01
N TYR A 158 24.00 -15.90 -41.44
CA TYR A 158 24.81 -16.96 -40.84
C TYR A 158 26.00 -16.33 -40.12
N GLY A 159 26.38 -16.88 -38.96
CA GLY A 159 27.46 -16.31 -38.15
C GLY A 159 28.76 -17.09 -38.26
N ASP A 160 29.87 -16.40 -38.01
CA ASP A 160 31.23 -16.94 -38.08
C ASP A 160 31.41 -18.24 -37.28
N MET A 161 31.65 -19.35 -37.99
CA MET A 161 31.87 -20.66 -37.38
C MET A 161 33.14 -20.74 -36.52
N THR A 162 34.07 -19.81 -36.72
CA THR A 162 35.37 -19.77 -36.05
C THR A 162 35.37 -18.84 -34.83
N ALA A 163 34.38 -17.95 -34.71
CA ALA A 163 34.25 -17.05 -33.58
C ALA A 163 33.77 -17.78 -32.31
N ALA A 164 34.28 -17.34 -31.16
CA ALA A 164 33.73 -17.77 -29.88
C ALA A 164 32.33 -17.13 -29.69
N PRO A 165 31.33 -17.89 -29.19
CA PRO A 165 30.01 -17.33 -28.99
C PRO A 165 29.99 -16.29 -27.88
N VAL A 166 29.17 -15.26 -28.06
CA VAL A 166 28.79 -14.32 -26.99
C VAL A 166 27.47 -14.80 -26.38
N ALA A 167 27.50 -15.18 -25.11
CA ALA A 167 26.31 -15.59 -24.38
C ALA A 167 25.53 -14.34 -23.93
N ASN A 168 24.30 -14.18 -24.43
CA ASN A 168 23.43 -13.07 -24.06
C ASN A 168 21.95 -13.48 -24.24
N CYS A 169 21.03 -12.94 -23.44
CA CYS A 169 19.60 -13.23 -23.55
C CYS A 169 18.96 -12.57 -24.78
N ALA A 170 19.54 -11.48 -25.30
CA ALA A 170 19.14 -10.81 -26.52
C ALA A 170 20.32 -10.63 -27.46
N ASN A 171 20.01 -10.41 -28.74
CA ASN A 171 21.01 -10.17 -29.78
C ASN A 171 21.86 -8.93 -29.43
N PRO A 172 23.18 -9.06 -29.23
CA PRO A 172 24.07 -7.93 -28.94
C PRO A 172 24.23 -6.93 -30.11
N GLY A 173 23.63 -7.22 -31.26
CA GLY A 173 23.71 -6.45 -32.49
C GLY A 173 24.81 -6.96 -33.42
N GLY A 174 24.54 -7.01 -34.73
CA GLY A 174 25.50 -7.51 -35.74
C GLY A 174 25.86 -8.98 -35.54
N MET A 175 24.96 -9.75 -34.93
CA MET A 175 25.15 -11.16 -34.61
C MET A 175 23.91 -11.96 -34.94
N VAL A 176 24.08 -13.27 -35.10
CA VAL A 176 23.00 -14.24 -35.30
C VAL A 176 23.17 -15.45 -34.39
N ASN A 177 22.09 -16.18 -34.13
CA ASN A 177 22.08 -17.37 -33.28
C ASN A 177 22.37 -18.65 -34.09
N ASP A 178 23.26 -18.53 -35.08
CA ASP A 178 23.71 -19.58 -35.97
C ASP A 178 25.22 -19.38 -36.22
N ASN A 179 26.00 -20.45 -36.22
CA ASN A 179 27.46 -20.42 -36.38
C ASN A 179 27.94 -21.25 -37.56
N THR A 180 27.12 -21.35 -38.59
CA THR A 180 27.37 -22.25 -39.72
C THR A 180 28.02 -21.57 -40.92
N ASP A 181 28.43 -20.29 -40.80
CA ASP A 181 29.17 -19.61 -41.85
C ASP A 181 30.67 -19.97 -41.82
N CYS A 182 31.15 -20.59 -42.90
CA CYS A 182 32.55 -20.93 -43.06
C CYS A 182 33.43 -19.76 -43.52
N ASN A 183 32.83 -18.69 -44.05
CA ASN A 183 33.48 -17.48 -44.48
C ASN A 183 32.59 -16.23 -44.29
N ASP A 184 32.52 -15.75 -43.05
CA ASP A 184 31.79 -14.55 -42.57
C ASP A 184 32.20 -13.22 -43.22
N ALA A 185 33.07 -13.25 -44.24
CA ALA A 185 33.45 -12.08 -45.03
C ALA A 185 32.85 -12.10 -46.45
N ALA A 186 32.04 -13.09 -46.79
CA ALA A 186 31.48 -13.30 -48.12
C ALA A 186 30.05 -13.87 -48.10
N ALA A 187 29.05 -12.98 -48.14
CA ALA A 187 27.60 -13.26 -48.09
C ALA A 187 27.02 -14.24 -49.13
N ALA A 188 27.84 -14.72 -50.06
CA ALA A 188 27.49 -15.73 -51.06
C ALA A 188 27.98 -17.14 -50.69
N ILE A 189 28.76 -17.28 -49.62
CA ILE A 189 29.38 -18.51 -49.15
C ILE A 189 28.76 -18.86 -47.81
N ASN A 190 27.57 -19.49 -47.84
CA ASN A 190 26.82 -19.87 -46.65
C ASN A 190 26.00 -21.14 -46.88
N PRO A 191 25.43 -21.75 -45.81
CA PRO A 191 24.71 -23.03 -45.90
C PRO A 191 23.43 -23.03 -46.76
N ALA A 192 22.82 -21.87 -47.01
CA ALA A 192 21.68 -21.76 -47.92
C ALA A 192 22.09 -21.61 -49.39
N ALA A 193 23.36 -21.27 -49.65
CA ALA A 193 23.91 -21.24 -51.00
C ALA A 193 24.22 -22.66 -51.51
N THR A 194 24.27 -22.83 -52.83
CA THR A 194 24.72 -24.10 -53.42
C THR A 194 26.25 -24.20 -53.24
N GLU A 195 26.64 -24.94 -52.21
CA GLU A 195 27.98 -25.09 -51.62
C GLU A 195 29.18 -25.08 -52.59
N ILE A 196 30.17 -24.25 -52.25
CA ILE A 196 31.59 -24.60 -52.30
C ILE A 196 32.16 -24.40 -50.89
N CYS A 197 32.23 -25.48 -50.11
CA CYS A 197 33.12 -25.59 -48.95
C CYS A 197 34.31 -26.50 -49.35
N ASP A 198 35.20 -26.02 -50.22
CA ASP A 198 36.46 -26.69 -50.55
C ASP A 198 37.62 -26.00 -49.80
N GLY A 199 37.84 -26.45 -48.56
CA GLY A 199 38.89 -25.91 -47.67
C GLY A 199 40.31 -25.88 -48.23
#